data_AF-A0A2S8HB70-F1
#
_entry.id   AF-A0A2S8HB70-F1
#
_cell.length_a   1.000
_cell.length_b   1.000
_cell.length_c   1.000
_cell.angle_alpha   90.00
_cell.angle_beta   90.00
_cell.angle_gamma   90.00
#
_symmetry.space_group_name_H-M   'P 1'
#
loop_
_entity.id
_entity.type
_entity.pdbx_description
1 polymer ?
#
loop_
_entity_poly.entity_id
_entity_poly.type
_entity_poly.pdbx_seq_one_letter_code
_entity_poly.pdbx_strand_id
1 'polypeptide(L)'
;MSSASDITDRCEESIENIYPSLPDVSQGFAGRHRNSGEHDNIKGSANLTNKAYSNEIKDITVHYPAGSYDPGSMVRLGLPYGGIEFKSRLKQPGRECLVLTYELKFDKNFNFVKGGKLPGLYGGTGNTGGKIPNGHDGFSTRYIWKENGVGAIYAYLPTSKTWGTAIGLGSWIFSVGEWHTLEQLVKLNTPGRADGVISIWYDRKLVHSETGLTFRDTKNLTIDGLLFSTFFGGNNASFATPASTNIQFRNFVMSSHRIANTSGQGAGN
;
A
#
# COMPACT_ATOMS: atom_id res chain seq x y z
N MET A 1 -28.54 13.90 5.29
CA MET A 1 -28.66 12.89 4.22
C MET A 1 -27.83 13.42 3.05
N SER A 2 -26.60 12.93 2.89
CA SER A 2 -25.78 13.25 1.72
C SER A 2 -26.33 12.42 0.55
N SER A 3 -26.72 13.07 -0.54
CA SER A 3 -27.24 12.41 -1.73
C SER A 3 -26.16 11.51 -2.34
N ALA A 4 -26.53 10.29 -2.70
CA ALA A 4 -25.66 9.28 -3.30
C ALA A 4 -25.26 9.60 -4.77
N SER A 5 -25.15 10.88 -5.15
CA SER A 5 -25.09 11.33 -6.54
C SER A 5 -23.75 11.87 -7.03
N ASP A 6 -22.68 11.90 -6.22
CA ASP A 6 -21.35 12.39 -6.68
C ASP A 6 -20.18 11.50 -6.20
N ILE A 7 -20.40 10.20 -5.95
CA ILE A 7 -19.30 9.29 -5.69
C ILE A 7 -18.61 9.00 -7.03
N THR A 8 -17.48 9.66 -7.26
CA THR A 8 -16.61 9.36 -8.40
C THR A 8 -15.98 7.98 -8.20
N ASP A 9 -16.27 7.05 -9.12
CA ASP A 9 -15.72 5.69 -9.17
C ASP A 9 -14.56 5.55 -10.18
N ARG A 10 -14.21 6.67 -10.81
CA ARG A 10 -13.24 6.77 -11.90
C ARG A 10 -12.53 8.12 -11.89
N CYS A 11 -11.36 8.13 -12.49
CA CYS A 11 -10.58 9.30 -12.86
C CYS A 11 -11.02 9.78 -14.25
N GLU A 12 -10.94 11.10 -14.47
CA GLU A 12 -11.38 11.72 -15.73
C GLU A 12 -10.48 11.33 -16.91
N GLU A 13 -9.17 11.19 -16.67
CA GLU A 13 -8.21 10.76 -17.69
C GLU A 13 -8.16 9.23 -17.80
N SER A 14 -8.48 8.70 -18.98
CA SER A 14 -8.29 7.27 -19.27
C SER A 14 -6.80 6.93 -19.35
N ILE A 15 -6.39 5.85 -18.69
CA ILE A 15 -5.06 5.28 -18.81
C ILE A 15 -5.16 3.77 -19.03
N GLU A 16 -4.21 3.20 -19.76
CA GLU A 16 -4.01 1.75 -19.78
C GLU A 16 -3.70 1.24 -18.37
N ASN A 17 -4.08 0.00 -18.10
CA ASN A 17 -3.80 -0.65 -16.82
C ASN A 17 -2.29 -0.70 -16.56
N ILE A 18 -1.88 -0.22 -15.38
CA ILE A 18 -0.50 -0.20 -14.93
C ILE A 18 -0.32 -1.29 -13.89
N TYR A 19 0.54 -2.25 -14.20
CA TYR A 19 0.89 -3.33 -13.29
C TYR A 19 2.18 -2.97 -12.54
N PRO A 20 2.16 -2.93 -11.19
CA PRO A 20 3.36 -2.64 -10.43
C PRO A 20 4.35 -3.80 -10.59
N SER A 21 5.62 -3.46 -10.73
CA SER A 21 6.72 -4.42 -10.74
C SER A 21 7.43 -4.43 -9.39
N LEU A 22 8.10 -5.53 -9.07
CA LEU A 22 9.16 -5.49 -8.07
C LEU A 22 10.27 -4.53 -8.55
N PRO A 23 11.00 -3.86 -7.64
CA PRO A 23 12.16 -3.07 -8.03
C PRO A 23 13.18 -3.96 -8.75
N ASP A 24 13.67 -3.51 -9.89
CA ASP A 24 14.70 -4.22 -10.66
C ASP A 24 16.02 -4.22 -9.89
N VAL A 25 16.49 -5.41 -9.51
CA VAL A 25 17.77 -5.59 -8.79
C VAL A 25 18.96 -5.64 -9.76
N SER A 26 18.73 -5.61 -11.08
CA SER A 26 19.76 -5.82 -12.12
C SER A 26 20.27 -4.54 -12.79
N GLN A 27 19.61 -3.39 -12.61
CA GLN A 27 20.01 -2.10 -13.23
C GLN A 27 21.18 -1.39 -12.51
N GLY A 28 21.90 -2.10 -11.64
CA GLY A 28 23.06 -1.59 -10.92
C GLY A 28 24.41 -1.82 -11.61
N PHE A 29 24.53 -1.87 -12.94
CA PHE A 29 25.84 -2.04 -13.59
C PHE A 29 25.98 -1.33 -14.93
N ALA A 30 26.40 -0.07 -14.89
CA ALA A 30 27.23 0.54 -15.94
C ALA A 30 28.04 1.71 -15.35
N GLY A 31 29.03 1.42 -14.50
CA GLY A 31 30.02 2.43 -14.12
C GLY A 31 30.74 2.22 -12.80
N ARG A 32 31.96 1.66 -12.90
CA ARG A 32 33.08 1.70 -11.93
C ARG A 32 32.93 0.94 -10.60
N HIS A 33 33.75 -0.11 -10.52
CA HIS A 33 34.40 -0.69 -9.33
C HIS A 33 33.92 -0.18 -7.96
N ARG A 34 33.23 -1.04 -7.19
CA ARG A 34 33.57 -1.42 -5.80
C ARG A 34 32.61 -2.47 -5.21
N ASN A 35 33.22 -3.41 -4.49
CA ASN A 35 32.72 -4.36 -3.48
C ASN A 35 31.39 -5.11 -3.70
N SER A 36 31.52 -6.44 -3.73
CA SER A 36 30.45 -7.42 -3.55
C SER A 36 29.68 -7.19 -2.25
N GLY A 37 28.51 -6.55 -2.34
CA GLY A 37 27.62 -6.33 -1.19
C GLY A 37 26.29 -5.63 -1.50
N GLU A 38 25.92 -5.45 -2.78
CA GLU A 38 24.80 -4.57 -3.18
C GLU A 38 23.61 -5.35 -3.79
N HIS A 39 23.46 -6.62 -3.42
CA HIS A 39 22.36 -7.48 -3.90
C HIS A 39 21.14 -7.54 -2.94
N ASP A 40 21.13 -6.75 -1.85
CA ASP A 40 20.21 -6.89 -0.69
C ASP A 40 19.25 -5.69 -0.42
N ASN A 41 19.10 -4.72 -1.33
CA ASN A 41 18.57 -3.39 -0.98
C ASN A 41 17.03 -3.25 -0.75
N ILE A 42 16.23 -4.32 -0.91
CA ILE A 42 14.81 -4.29 -0.52
C ILE A 42 14.66 -4.85 0.90
N LYS A 43 14.25 -4.00 1.84
CA LYS A 43 13.95 -4.42 3.22
C LYS A 43 12.86 -5.48 3.21
N GLY A 44 13.23 -6.71 3.54
CA GLY A 44 12.31 -7.84 3.70
C GLY A 44 12.22 -8.73 2.48
N SER A 45 13.12 -8.59 1.51
CA SER A 45 13.21 -9.47 0.34
C SER A 45 13.29 -10.96 0.72
N ALA A 46 13.92 -11.28 1.85
CA ALA A 46 13.98 -12.64 2.40
C ALA A 46 12.60 -13.21 2.80
N ASN A 47 11.61 -12.35 3.05
CA ASN A 47 10.26 -12.75 3.45
C ASN A 47 9.34 -13.05 2.24
N LEU A 48 9.84 -12.97 1.00
CA LEU A 48 9.07 -13.34 -0.20
C LEU A 48 9.24 -14.81 -0.54
N THR A 49 8.13 -15.54 -0.70
CA THR A 49 8.17 -16.96 -1.10
C THR A 49 8.40 -17.15 -2.60
N ASN A 50 7.98 -16.19 -3.43
CA ASN A 50 8.19 -16.21 -4.87
C ASN A 50 9.15 -15.08 -5.26
N LYS A 51 10.44 -15.41 -5.38
CA LYS A 51 11.50 -14.49 -5.83
C LYS A 51 11.63 -14.46 -7.35
N ALA A 52 10.72 -15.10 -8.09
CA ALA A 52 10.64 -14.87 -9.52
C ALA A 52 10.23 -13.41 -9.70
N TYR A 53 11.23 -12.56 -9.98
CA TYR A 53 11.07 -11.18 -10.44
C TYR A 53 10.44 -11.23 -11.83
N SER A 54 9.17 -11.67 -11.87
CA SER A 54 8.28 -11.39 -12.95
C SER A 54 8.22 -9.86 -13.07
N ASN A 55 8.16 -9.36 -14.30
CA ASN A 55 8.04 -7.94 -14.59
C ASN A 55 6.77 -7.30 -13.95
N GLU A 56 5.89 -8.12 -13.36
CA GLU A 56 4.62 -7.76 -12.72
C GLU A 56 4.44 -8.51 -11.38
N ILE A 57 3.86 -7.84 -10.38
CA ILE A 57 3.39 -8.47 -9.14
C ILE A 57 2.12 -9.28 -9.47
N LYS A 58 2.29 -10.57 -9.80
CA LYS A 58 1.15 -11.47 -10.08
C LYS A 58 0.60 -12.10 -8.82
N ASP A 59 1.41 -12.93 -8.16
CA ASP A 59 1.10 -13.56 -6.88
C ASP A 59 2.33 -13.48 -5.96
N ILE A 60 2.19 -12.81 -4.82
CA ILE A 60 3.25 -12.70 -3.80
C ILE A 60 2.73 -13.17 -2.46
N THR A 61 3.48 -14.04 -1.79
CA THR A 61 3.28 -14.30 -0.36
C THR A 61 4.37 -13.62 0.44
N VAL A 62 3.97 -12.91 1.48
CA VAL A 62 4.87 -12.25 2.42
C VAL A 62 4.82 -12.99 3.76
N HIS A 63 6.00 -13.36 4.26
CA HIS A 63 6.19 -14.05 5.52
C HIS A 63 6.36 -13.09 6.71
N TYR A 64 5.78 -13.46 7.85
CA TYR A 64 5.92 -12.76 9.13
C TYR A 64 6.33 -13.77 10.20
N PRO A 65 7.62 -13.80 10.60
CA PRO A 65 8.07 -14.68 11.69
C PRO A 65 7.38 -14.36 13.01
N ALA A 66 7.16 -15.38 13.85
CA ALA A 66 6.73 -15.18 15.23
C ALA A 66 7.62 -14.17 15.96
N GLY A 67 7.01 -13.29 16.76
CA GLY A 67 7.70 -12.22 17.48
C GLY A 67 8.01 -10.97 16.64
N SER A 68 7.80 -11.00 15.33
CA SER A 68 8.10 -9.86 14.47
C SER A 68 7.03 -8.76 14.54
N TYR A 69 7.50 -7.51 14.55
CA TYR A 69 6.72 -6.29 14.40
C TYR A 69 7.50 -5.28 13.54
N ASP A 70 7.41 -3.97 13.81
CA ASP A 70 7.95 -2.96 12.91
C ASP A 70 9.44 -3.23 12.58
N PRO A 71 9.83 -3.16 11.29
CA PRO A 71 11.19 -3.51 10.89
C PRO A 71 12.28 -2.69 11.57
N GLY A 72 11.99 -1.43 11.92
CA GLY A 72 12.96 -0.55 12.57
C GLY A 72 13.35 -1.05 13.96
N SER A 73 12.38 -1.51 14.75
CA SER A 73 12.65 -2.08 16.08
C SER A 73 13.33 -3.44 15.99
N MET A 74 12.89 -4.30 15.07
CA MET A 74 13.51 -5.61 14.87
C MET A 74 15.00 -5.49 14.51
N VAL A 75 15.35 -4.55 13.62
CA VAL A 75 16.75 -4.24 13.27
C VAL A 75 17.54 -3.76 14.49
N ARG A 76 16.99 -2.85 15.32
CA ARG A 76 17.66 -2.38 16.54
C ARG A 76 17.91 -3.49 17.56
N LEU A 77 17.04 -4.51 17.58
CA LEU A 77 17.15 -5.66 18.47
C LEU A 77 18.01 -6.80 17.91
N GLY A 78 18.46 -6.72 16.65
CA GLY A 78 19.17 -7.81 15.99
C GLY A 78 18.30 -9.05 15.75
N LEU A 79 16.98 -8.87 15.65
CA LEU A 79 16.01 -9.96 15.49
C LEU A 79 15.48 -10.03 14.04
N PRO A 80 15.04 -11.22 13.57
CA PRO A 80 14.41 -11.35 12.25
C PRO A 80 13.17 -10.45 12.15
N TYR A 81 13.11 -9.62 11.12
CA TYR A 81 11.95 -8.78 10.85
C TYR A 81 11.00 -9.45 9.86
N GLY A 82 9.70 -9.28 10.06
CA GLY A 82 8.66 -9.80 9.20
C GLY A 82 8.17 -8.76 8.21
N GLY A 83 7.56 -9.21 7.12
CA GLY A 83 7.01 -8.30 6.12
C GLY A 83 8.04 -7.79 5.11
N ILE A 84 7.63 -6.81 4.31
CA ILE A 84 8.45 -6.20 3.27
C ILE A 84 8.01 -4.75 3.01
N GLU A 85 8.96 -3.91 2.61
CA GLU A 85 8.68 -2.55 2.15
C GLU A 85 9.48 -2.18 0.90
N PHE A 86 8.79 -1.70 -0.15
CA PHE A 86 9.38 -1.09 -1.33
C PHE A 86 8.40 -0.16 -2.05
N LYS A 87 8.92 0.65 -2.96
CA LYS A 87 8.13 1.49 -3.87
C LYS A 87 8.19 0.94 -5.28
N SER A 88 7.04 0.76 -5.90
CA SER A 88 6.91 0.48 -7.34
C SER A 88 6.44 1.76 -8.02
N ARG A 89 7.34 2.41 -8.76
CA ARG A 89 7.06 3.66 -9.47
C ARG A 89 6.27 3.39 -10.74
N LEU A 90 5.37 4.31 -11.09
CA LEU A 90 4.78 4.33 -12.42
C LEU A 90 5.90 4.54 -13.46
N LYS A 91 5.84 3.78 -14.56
CA LYS A 91 6.74 3.98 -15.72
C LYS A 91 6.36 5.22 -16.55
N GLN A 92 5.19 5.77 -16.28
CA GLN A 92 4.61 6.95 -16.92
C GLN A 92 4.66 8.14 -15.94
N PRO A 93 4.41 9.39 -16.40
CA PRO A 93 4.26 10.53 -15.50
C PRO A 93 3.25 10.26 -14.39
N GLY A 94 3.49 10.85 -13.22
CA GLY A 94 2.59 10.70 -12.08
C GLY A 94 1.19 11.28 -12.35
N ARG A 95 0.22 10.83 -11.55
CA ARG A 95 -1.21 11.04 -11.80
C ARG A 95 -1.86 11.92 -10.73
N GLU A 96 -2.88 12.69 -11.11
CA GLU A 96 -3.68 13.44 -10.14
C GLU A 96 -4.82 12.61 -9.56
N CYS A 97 -5.25 11.57 -10.27
CA CYS A 97 -6.22 10.60 -9.81
C CYS A 97 -5.76 9.20 -10.22
N LEU A 98 -5.88 8.23 -9.32
CA LEU A 98 -5.54 6.83 -9.61
C LEU A 98 -6.38 5.88 -8.76
N VAL A 99 -6.79 4.77 -9.37
CA VAL A 99 -7.42 3.63 -8.67
C VAL A 99 -6.40 2.52 -8.51
N LEU A 100 -6.13 2.09 -7.28
CA LEU A 100 -5.38 0.89 -6.94
C LEU A 100 -6.36 -0.24 -6.64
N THR A 101 -6.22 -1.38 -7.31
CA THR A 101 -6.95 -2.63 -7.03
C THR A 101 -5.95 -3.74 -6.72
N TYR A 102 -6.22 -4.56 -5.72
CA TYR A 102 -5.52 -5.82 -5.49
C TYR A 102 -6.35 -6.76 -4.62
N GLU A 103 -6.01 -8.04 -4.63
CA GLU A 103 -6.58 -9.02 -3.71
C GLU A 103 -5.56 -9.40 -2.64
N LEU A 104 -6.06 -9.73 -1.45
CA LEU A 104 -5.24 -10.29 -0.37
C LEU A 104 -5.96 -11.42 0.35
N LYS A 105 -5.18 -12.29 0.97
CA LYS A 105 -5.65 -13.33 1.87
C LYS A 105 -4.71 -13.47 3.05
N PHE A 106 -5.24 -13.31 4.25
CA PHE A 106 -4.55 -13.66 5.48
C PHE A 106 -4.58 -15.17 5.68
N ASP A 107 -3.51 -15.77 6.21
CA ASP A 107 -3.54 -17.18 6.61
C ASP A 107 -4.61 -17.41 7.70
N LYS A 108 -5.12 -18.65 7.79
CA LYS A 108 -6.17 -19.01 8.77
C LYS A 108 -5.74 -18.79 10.23
N ASN A 109 -4.44 -18.85 10.52
CA ASN A 109 -3.86 -18.64 11.85
C ASN A 109 -3.40 -17.19 12.07
N PHE A 110 -3.67 -16.27 11.14
CA PHE A 110 -3.27 -14.88 11.28
C PHE A 110 -3.96 -14.24 12.48
N ASN A 111 -3.17 -13.78 13.45
CA ASN A 111 -3.66 -13.02 14.58
C ASN A 111 -3.43 -11.54 14.27
N PHE A 112 -4.49 -10.73 14.23
CA PHE A 112 -4.37 -9.31 13.88
C PHE A 112 -3.58 -8.48 14.89
N VAL A 113 -3.43 -8.97 16.14
CA VAL A 113 -2.80 -8.27 17.27
C VAL A 113 -3.30 -6.83 17.31
N LYS A 114 -2.42 -5.84 17.50
CA LYS A 114 -2.78 -4.41 17.55
C LYS A 114 -2.87 -3.73 16.19
N GLY A 115 -2.52 -4.44 15.12
CA GLY A 115 -2.56 -3.95 13.76
C GLY A 115 -1.25 -4.04 12.98
N GLY A 116 -1.29 -3.57 11.75
CA GLY A 116 -0.16 -3.53 10.84
C GLY A 116 -0.48 -2.81 9.55
N LYS A 117 0.45 -2.86 8.59
CA LYS A 117 0.39 -2.08 7.34
C LYS A 117 0.11 -2.97 6.13
N LEU A 118 -0.59 -2.42 5.15
CA LEU A 118 -0.87 -3.05 3.87
C LEU A 118 -0.54 -2.06 2.73
N PRO A 119 -0.29 -2.55 1.50
CA PRO A 119 0.05 -1.72 0.35
C PRO A 119 -0.97 -0.61 0.07
N GLY A 120 -0.52 0.53 -0.42
CA GLY A 120 -1.37 1.64 -0.88
C GLY A 120 -0.62 2.63 -1.77
N LEU A 121 -1.28 3.70 -2.22
CA LEU A 121 -0.66 4.66 -3.13
C LEU A 121 0.25 5.67 -2.41
N TYR A 122 1.24 6.22 -3.12
CA TYR A 122 2.10 7.29 -2.63
C TYR A 122 2.43 8.33 -3.71
N GLY A 123 2.90 9.49 -3.26
CA GLY A 123 3.50 10.53 -4.09
C GLY A 123 4.75 11.13 -3.46
N GLY A 124 5.67 11.63 -4.29
CA GLY A 124 6.91 12.26 -3.86
C GLY A 124 7.77 11.36 -2.96
N THR A 125 8.15 11.88 -1.80
CA THR A 125 8.94 11.11 -0.83
C THR A 125 8.18 9.96 -0.18
N GLY A 126 6.86 9.84 -0.37
CA GLY A 126 6.06 8.74 0.17
C GLY A 126 6.14 8.66 1.69
N ASN A 127 5.85 9.77 2.36
CA ASN A 127 6.00 9.98 3.80
C ASN A 127 5.41 8.86 4.66
N THR A 128 6.19 8.36 5.63
CA THR A 128 5.80 7.34 6.61
C THR A 128 6.56 7.55 7.93
N GLY A 129 6.29 6.72 8.95
CA GLY A 129 7.17 6.60 10.12
C GLY A 129 7.24 7.84 11.00
N GLY A 130 6.22 8.70 10.97
CA GLY A 130 6.16 9.96 11.74
C GLY A 130 6.69 11.18 10.99
N LYS A 131 7.15 11.01 9.74
CA LYS A 131 7.51 12.12 8.86
C LYS A 131 6.23 12.72 8.30
N ILE A 132 5.74 13.82 8.87
CA ILE A 132 4.52 14.48 8.40
C ILE A 132 4.80 15.25 7.11
N PRO A 133 4.01 15.06 6.05
CA PRO A 133 4.11 15.88 4.84
C PRO A 133 3.96 17.37 5.10
N ASN A 134 4.59 18.17 4.25
CA ASN A 134 4.43 19.64 4.25
C ASN A 134 3.65 20.16 3.04
N GLY A 135 3.05 19.28 2.23
CA GLY A 135 2.30 19.63 1.02
C GLY A 135 3.15 19.78 -0.24
N HIS A 136 4.48 19.80 -0.10
CA HIS A 136 5.44 19.90 -1.22
C HIS A 136 6.35 18.67 -1.36
N ASP A 137 6.48 17.85 -0.32
CA ASP A 137 7.45 16.76 -0.24
C ASP A 137 6.87 15.38 -0.62
N GLY A 138 5.67 15.04 -0.17
CA GLY A 138 5.07 13.74 -0.48
C GLY A 138 3.78 13.44 0.28
N PHE A 139 3.24 12.24 0.07
CA PHE A 139 2.14 11.68 0.84
C PHE A 139 2.13 10.16 0.72
N SER A 140 1.42 9.47 1.61
CA SER A 140 1.13 8.04 1.44
C SER A 140 -0.28 7.71 1.93
N THR A 141 -0.89 6.68 1.35
CA THR A 141 -2.28 6.27 1.61
C THR A 141 -2.38 4.76 1.82
N ARG A 142 -1.47 4.20 2.61
CA ARG A 142 -1.44 2.75 2.90
C ARG A 142 -2.70 2.28 3.59
N TYR A 143 -3.11 1.05 3.34
CA TYR A 143 -4.12 0.37 4.16
C TYR A 143 -3.50 -0.07 5.50
N ILE A 144 -4.36 -0.26 6.50
CA ILE A 144 -4.01 -0.89 7.78
C ILE A 144 -5.06 -1.90 8.19
N TRP A 145 -4.61 -2.92 8.92
CA TRP A 145 -5.47 -3.68 9.82
C TRP A 145 -5.22 -3.23 11.26
N LYS A 146 -6.21 -3.49 12.11
CA LYS A 146 -6.22 -3.27 13.56
C LYS A 146 -6.73 -4.55 14.24
N GLU A 147 -6.86 -4.50 15.57
CA GLU A 147 -7.48 -5.56 16.37
C GLU A 147 -8.78 -6.05 15.73
N ASN A 148 -9.00 -7.37 15.79
CA ASN A 148 -10.19 -8.03 15.25
C ASN A 148 -10.43 -7.81 13.75
N GLY A 149 -9.37 -7.50 12.99
CA GLY A 149 -9.46 -7.31 11.54
C GLY A 149 -10.01 -5.95 11.12
N VAL A 150 -10.21 -5.01 12.04
CA VAL A 150 -10.72 -3.68 11.72
C VAL A 150 -9.84 -3.00 10.67
N GLY A 151 -10.44 -2.55 9.57
CA GLY A 151 -9.74 -1.89 8.47
C GLY A 151 -9.77 -0.37 8.54
N ALA A 152 -8.73 0.26 8.00
CA ALA A 152 -8.71 1.69 7.70
C ALA A 152 -7.69 2.01 6.58
N ILE A 153 -7.79 3.20 5.98
CA ILE A 153 -6.65 3.86 5.36
C ILE A 153 -5.83 4.56 6.43
N TYR A 154 -4.53 4.54 6.30
CA TYR A 154 -3.57 5.23 7.15
C TYR A 154 -2.76 6.21 6.33
N ALA A 155 -3.32 7.40 6.18
CA ALA A 155 -2.80 8.42 5.30
C ALA A 155 -1.82 9.34 6.01
N TYR A 156 -0.64 9.56 5.41
CA TYR A 156 0.23 10.68 5.78
C TYR A 156 -0.10 11.84 4.86
N LEU A 157 -0.75 12.86 5.43
CA LEU A 157 -1.18 14.10 4.78
C LEU A 157 -0.67 15.30 5.59
N PRO A 158 -0.59 16.52 5.02
CA PRO A 158 -0.20 17.74 5.74
C PRO A 158 -1.02 18.02 7.02
N THR A 159 -2.27 17.55 7.07
CA THR A 159 -3.14 17.69 8.25
C THR A 159 -2.90 16.64 9.34
N SER A 160 -1.99 15.70 9.09
CA SER A 160 -1.63 14.66 10.07
C SER A 160 -0.85 15.26 11.24
N LYS A 161 -1.03 14.70 12.44
CA LYS A 161 -0.40 15.22 13.67
C LYS A 161 0.96 14.57 13.93
N THR A 162 1.00 13.50 14.71
CA THR A 162 2.25 12.79 15.04
C THR A 162 2.50 11.60 14.12
N TRP A 163 1.43 10.99 13.63
CA TRP A 163 1.46 9.83 12.76
C TRP A 163 0.41 9.96 11.67
N GLY A 164 0.27 8.93 10.82
CA GLY A 164 -0.77 8.90 9.81
C GLY A 164 -2.18 9.03 10.40
N THR A 165 -3.06 9.66 9.63
CA THR A 165 -4.48 9.82 9.92
C THR A 165 -5.24 8.57 9.48
N ALA A 166 -6.08 8.03 10.37
CA ALA A 166 -6.95 6.91 10.04
C ALA A 166 -8.21 7.44 9.32
N ILE A 167 -8.48 6.95 8.12
CA ILE A 167 -9.65 7.30 7.30
C ILE A 167 -10.49 6.04 7.13
N GLY A 168 -11.80 6.16 7.33
CA GLY A 168 -12.74 5.02 7.25
C GLY A 168 -12.53 3.94 8.31
N LEU A 169 -11.96 4.26 9.47
CA LEU A 169 -11.68 3.28 10.53
C LEU A 169 -12.95 2.50 10.92
N GLY A 170 -12.90 1.18 10.77
CA GLY A 170 -14.01 0.29 11.15
C GLY A 170 -15.16 0.25 10.13
N SER A 171 -15.00 0.87 8.97
CA SER A 171 -16.01 0.77 7.89
C SER A 171 -15.98 -0.57 7.15
N TRP A 172 -14.92 -1.38 7.33
CA TRP A 172 -14.85 -2.78 6.94
C TRP A 172 -14.02 -3.60 7.95
N ILE A 173 -14.17 -4.92 7.89
CA ILE A 173 -13.49 -5.89 8.74
C ILE A 173 -12.90 -6.97 7.83
N PHE A 174 -11.60 -7.22 7.97
CA PHE A 174 -10.88 -8.31 7.32
C PHE A 174 -11.20 -9.66 7.97
N SER A 175 -11.43 -10.70 7.19
CA SER A 175 -11.47 -12.09 7.67
C SER A 175 -10.17 -12.84 7.34
N VAL A 176 -9.96 -13.98 8.01
CA VAL A 176 -8.81 -14.86 7.79
C VAL A 176 -9.18 -16.03 6.89
N GLY A 177 -8.23 -16.52 6.11
CA GLY A 177 -8.42 -17.72 5.27
C GLY A 177 -9.16 -17.48 3.95
N GLU A 178 -9.69 -16.28 3.72
CA GLU A 178 -10.48 -15.91 2.54
C GLU A 178 -9.74 -14.86 1.70
N TRP A 179 -10.03 -14.85 0.40
CA TRP A 179 -9.55 -13.80 -0.50
C TRP A 179 -10.50 -12.62 -0.45
N HIS A 180 -9.95 -11.42 -0.33
CA HIS A 180 -10.70 -10.17 -0.40
C HIS A 180 -10.14 -9.25 -1.46
N THR A 181 -11.03 -8.51 -2.14
CA THR A 181 -10.65 -7.46 -3.08
C THR A 181 -10.62 -6.11 -2.36
N LEU A 182 -9.48 -5.41 -2.44
CA LEU A 182 -9.34 -4.02 -2.02
C LEU A 182 -9.25 -3.10 -3.23
N GLU A 183 -10.00 -2.01 -3.19
CA GLU A 183 -9.94 -0.95 -4.21
C GLU A 183 -9.86 0.41 -3.52
N GLN A 184 -8.89 1.23 -3.93
CA GLN A 184 -8.62 2.57 -3.43
C GLN A 184 -8.60 3.55 -4.59
N LEU A 185 -9.56 4.48 -4.64
CA LEU A 185 -9.44 5.67 -5.46
C LEU A 185 -8.79 6.77 -4.63
N VAL A 186 -7.76 7.41 -5.18
CA VAL A 186 -7.18 8.65 -4.64
C VAL A 186 -7.28 9.71 -5.72
N LYS A 187 -7.95 10.84 -5.42
CA LYS A 187 -7.92 12.07 -6.22
C LYS A 187 -7.24 13.16 -5.40
N LEU A 188 -6.12 13.67 -5.90
CA LEU A 188 -5.39 14.75 -5.25
C LEU A 188 -6.20 16.04 -5.30
N ASN A 189 -5.98 16.89 -4.30
CA ASN A 189 -6.61 18.19 -4.26
C ASN A 189 -5.99 19.16 -5.28
N THR A 190 -6.77 20.17 -5.66
CA THR A 190 -6.29 21.39 -6.31
C THR A 190 -5.43 22.16 -5.30
N PRO A 191 -4.19 22.57 -5.63
CA PRO A 191 -3.39 23.41 -4.73
C PRO A 191 -4.16 24.64 -4.23
N GLY A 192 -4.14 24.87 -2.92
CA GLY A 192 -4.90 25.95 -2.26
C GLY A 192 -6.37 25.63 -1.97
N ARG A 193 -6.86 24.43 -2.31
CA ARG A 193 -8.22 23.95 -1.98
C ARG A 193 -8.16 22.59 -1.30
N ALA A 194 -9.01 22.38 -0.32
CA ALA A 194 -9.23 21.08 0.30
C ALA A 194 -10.39 20.39 -0.44
N ASP A 195 -10.11 19.80 -1.61
CA ASP A 195 -11.09 19.13 -2.48
C ASP A 195 -10.62 17.72 -2.92
N GLY A 196 -9.59 17.18 -2.28
CA GLY A 196 -9.10 15.82 -2.52
C GLY A 196 -10.05 14.75 -1.98
N VAL A 197 -9.94 13.54 -2.53
CA VAL A 197 -10.85 12.41 -2.27
C VAL A 197 -10.08 11.11 -2.04
N ILE A 198 -10.54 10.32 -1.08
CA ILE A 198 -10.22 8.89 -0.96
C ILE A 198 -11.52 8.10 -0.90
N SER A 199 -11.70 7.17 -1.83
CA SER A 199 -12.84 6.24 -1.84
C SER A 199 -12.36 4.81 -1.78
N ILE A 200 -13.06 3.98 -1.00
CA ILE A 200 -12.62 2.64 -0.62
C ILE A 200 -13.75 1.65 -0.90
N TRP A 201 -13.41 0.61 -1.65
CA TRP A 201 -14.25 -0.57 -1.80
C TRP A 201 -13.56 -1.78 -1.20
N TYR A 202 -14.36 -2.59 -0.51
CA TYR A 202 -13.96 -3.87 0.05
C TYR A 202 -14.95 -4.92 -0.44
N ASP A 203 -14.44 -5.97 -1.08
CA ASP A 203 -15.24 -6.97 -1.79
C ASP A 203 -16.29 -6.32 -2.70
N ARG A 204 -15.81 -5.36 -3.50
CA ARG A 204 -16.55 -4.60 -4.51
C ARG A 204 -17.67 -3.69 -3.99
N LYS A 205 -17.89 -3.65 -2.67
CA LYS A 205 -18.86 -2.76 -2.02
C LYS A 205 -18.16 -1.49 -1.55
N LEU A 206 -18.76 -0.33 -1.82
CA LEU A 206 -18.28 0.94 -1.27
C LEU A 206 -18.44 0.89 0.24
N VAL A 207 -17.34 0.99 0.98
CA VAL A 207 -17.34 0.98 2.44
C VAL A 207 -17.11 2.36 3.02
N HIS A 208 -16.38 3.22 2.32
CA HIS A 208 -16.14 4.59 2.77
C HIS A 208 -15.72 5.52 1.63
N SER A 209 -16.05 6.80 1.75
CA SER A 209 -15.61 7.87 0.87
C SER A 209 -15.38 9.12 1.72
N GLU A 210 -14.18 9.68 1.67
CA GLU A 210 -13.78 10.88 2.37
C GLU A 210 -13.42 11.96 1.35
N THR A 211 -13.95 13.16 1.54
CA THR A 211 -13.75 14.32 0.66
C THR A 211 -13.22 15.49 1.46
N GLY A 212 -12.65 16.49 0.79
CA GLY A 212 -12.11 17.65 1.50
C GLY A 212 -10.72 17.40 2.07
N LEU A 213 -9.99 16.45 1.50
CA LEU A 213 -8.63 16.11 1.89
C LEU A 213 -7.63 17.07 1.23
N THR A 214 -6.58 17.44 1.95
CA THR A 214 -5.42 18.15 1.41
C THR A 214 -4.25 17.18 1.33
N PHE A 215 -3.75 16.92 0.13
CA PHE A 215 -2.56 16.11 -0.15
C PHE A 215 -1.34 16.97 -0.46
N ARG A 216 -1.57 18.10 -1.17
CA ARG A 216 -0.52 18.91 -1.78
C ARG A 216 -0.86 20.40 -1.85
N ASP A 217 0.19 21.21 -1.91
CA ASP A 217 0.16 22.66 -2.14
C ASP A 217 0.85 23.06 -3.46
N THR A 218 1.29 22.07 -4.25
CA THR A 218 1.90 22.27 -5.57
C THR A 218 1.41 21.23 -6.58
N LYS A 219 1.27 21.63 -7.85
CA LYS A 219 0.91 20.72 -8.95
C LYS A 219 2.02 19.70 -9.27
N ASN A 220 3.26 19.99 -8.88
CA ASN A 220 4.40 19.12 -9.14
C ASN A 220 4.38 17.82 -8.31
N LEU A 221 3.61 17.80 -7.22
CA LEU A 221 3.41 16.60 -6.42
C LEU A 221 2.23 15.80 -6.99
N THR A 222 2.48 14.57 -7.41
CA THR A 222 1.51 13.67 -8.05
C THR A 222 1.52 12.30 -7.39
N ILE A 223 0.60 11.40 -7.79
CA ILE A 223 0.64 9.98 -7.43
C ILE A 223 1.73 9.31 -8.27
N ASP A 224 2.78 8.85 -7.60
CA ASP A 224 3.99 8.30 -8.22
C ASP A 224 3.96 6.78 -8.35
N GLY A 225 3.04 6.10 -7.66
CA GLY A 225 2.83 4.65 -7.77
C GLY A 225 2.44 3.97 -6.46
N LEU A 226 2.83 2.70 -6.34
CA LEU A 226 2.51 1.82 -5.22
C LEU A 226 3.61 1.87 -4.16
N LEU A 227 3.22 2.11 -2.90
CA LEU A 227 4.02 1.83 -1.73
C LEU A 227 3.58 0.47 -1.19
N PHE A 228 4.30 -0.58 -1.57
CA PHE A 228 4.09 -1.91 -1.03
C PHE A 228 4.78 -1.95 0.33
N SER A 229 4.01 -1.86 1.40
CA SER A 229 4.52 -1.78 2.77
C SER A 229 3.61 -2.63 3.65
N THR A 230 4.14 -3.76 4.13
CA THR A 230 3.39 -4.64 5.01
C THR A 230 4.25 -5.24 6.10
N PHE A 231 3.77 -5.13 7.34
CA PHE A 231 4.40 -5.60 8.57
C PHE A 231 3.40 -5.43 9.73
N PHE A 232 3.57 -6.25 10.78
CA PHE A 232 2.92 -6.02 12.08
C PHE A 232 3.45 -4.73 12.70
N GLY A 233 2.57 -3.79 13.03
CA GLY A 233 2.93 -2.39 12.91
C GLY A 233 2.50 -1.51 14.07
N GLY A 234 3.52 -1.00 14.75
CA GLY A 234 3.56 -0.16 15.94
C GLY A 234 4.96 -0.39 16.52
N ASN A 235 5.50 0.56 17.27
CA ASN A 235 6.95 0.57 17.56
C ASN A 235 7.35 -0.17 18.86
N ASN A 236 6.55 -1.14 19.30
CA ASN A 236 6.81 -1.90 20.52
C ASN A 236 6.30 -3.34 20.44
N ALA A 237 6.79 -4.19 21.34
CA ALA A 237 6.55 -5.63 21.33
C ALA A 237 5.06 -6.04 21.45
N SER A 238 4.16 -5.16 21.90
CA SER A 238 2.73 -5.49 21.95
C SER A 238 2.06 -5.57 20.57
N PHE A 239 2.80 -5.26 19.50
CA PHE A 239 2.38 -5.47 18.11
C PHE A 239 2.90 -6.77 17.50
N ALA A 240 3.76 -7.52 18.21
CA ALA A 240 4.40 -8.71 17.67
C ALA A 240 3.39 -9.82 17.38
N THR A 241 3.49 -10.43 16.19
CA THR A 241 2.68 -11.63 15.88
C THR A 241 3.07 -12.79 16.79
N PRO A 242 2.10 -13.49 17.43
CA PRO A 242 2.41 -14.60 18.34
C PRO A 242 2.85 -15.87 17.62
N ALA A 243 2.59 -15.97 16.31
CA ALA A 243 2.93 -17.14 15.50
C ALA A 243 3.46 -16.70 14.14
N SER A 244 4.25 -17.56 13.51
CA SER A 244 4.63 -17.38 12.12
C SER A 244 3.39 -17.50 11.23
N THR A 245 3.22 -16.55 10.32
CA THR A 245 2.03 -16.43 9.47
C THR A 245 2.41 -15.78 8.15
N ASN A 246 1.50 -15.81 7.18
CA ASN A 246 1.66 -15.12 5.91
C ASN A 246 0.45 -14.26 5.54
N ILE A 247 0.68 -13.35 4.59
CA ILE A 247 -0.35 -12.69 3.80
C ILE A 247 -0.01 -12.94 2.32
N GLN A 248 -0.99 -13.41 1.58
CA GLN A 248 -0.92 -13.63 0.14
C GLN A 248 -1.55 -12.43 -0.55
N PHE A 249 -0.95 -11.97 -1.65
CA PHE A 249 -1.44 -10.85 -2.44
C PHE A 249 -1.41 -11.22 -3.92
N ARG A 250 -2.39 -10.72 -4.68
CA ARG A 250 -2.43 -10.92 -6.13
C ARG A 250 -3.18 -9.84 -6.89
N ASN A 251 -3.09 -9.90 -8.22
CA ASN A 251 -3.92 -9.10 -9.14
C ASN A 251 -3.83 -7.59 -8.87
N PHE A 252 -2.60 -7.09 -8.63
CA PHE A 252 -2.39 -5.65 -8.49
C PHE A 252 -2.59 -4.94 -9.83
N VAL A 253 -3.44 -3.93 -9.82
CA VAL A 253 -3.69 -3.06 -10.97
C VAL A 253 -3.81 -1.61 -10.49
N MET A 254 -3.10 -0.70 -11.13
CA MET A 254 -3.31 0.74 -11.03
C MET A 254 -3.96 1.22 -12.33
N SER A 255 -5.08 1.93 -12.25
CA SER A 255 -5.89 2.25 -13.43
C SER A 255 -6.72 3.53 -13.23
N SER A 256 -7.39 3.97 -14.28
CA SER A 256 -8.29 5.14 -14.26
C SER A 256 -9.68 4.81 -13.68
N HIS A 257 -10.05 3.55 -13.52
CA HIS A 257 -11.37 3.15 -13.04
C HIS A 257 -11.28 1.84 -12.27
N ARG A 258 -12.28 1.55 -11.44
CA ARG A 258 -12.40 0.24 -10.79
C ARG A 258 -12.41 -0.91 -11.80
N ILE A 259 -11.78 -2.04 -11.45
CA ILE A 259 -11.72 -3.23 -12.31
C ILE A 259 -12.85 -4.19 -11.91
N ALA A 260 -13.89 -4.25 -12.74
CA ALA A 260 -15.07 -5.07 -12.46
C ALA A 260 -14.79 -6.58 -12.45
N ASN A 261 -13.72 -7.06 -13.11
CA ASN A 261 -13.28 -8.46 -13.12
C ASN A 261 -11.76 -8.56 -13.32
N THR A 262 -11.03 -9.08 -12.32
CA THR A 262 -9.62 -9.48 -12.43
C THR A 262 -9.46 -10.95 -12.90
N SER A 263 -10.55 -11.70 -12.99
CA SER A 263 -10.57 -13.06 -13.54
C SER A 263 -10.54 -13.04 -15.07
N GLY A 264 -9.35 -12.93 -15.69
CA GLY A 264 -9.29 -12.89 -17.15
C GLY A 264 -7.93 -12.87 -17.87
N GLN A 265 -6.78 -13.02 -17.21
CA GLN A 265 -5.49 -13.15 -17.92
C GLN A 265 -4.59 -14.30 -17.41
N GLY A 266 -5.22 -15.39 -16.95
CA GLY A 266 -4.53 -16.59 -16.44
C GLY A 266 -5.02 -17.91 -17.01
N ALA A 267 -5.72 -17.91 -18.15
CA ALA A 267 -6.09 -19.12 -18.87
C ALA A 267 -6.03 -18.85 -20.37
N GLY A 268 -4.89 -19.14 -20.98
CA GLY A 268 -4.66 -18.96 -22.41
C GLY A 268 -3.38 -19.66 -22.84
N ASN A 269 -3.55 -20.94 -23.19
CA ASN A 269 -2.66 -21.91 -23.85
C ASN A 269 -1.30 -22.23 -23.22
#